data_AF-A0A0G1UF80-F1
#
_entry.id   AF-A0A0G1UF80-F1
#
_cell.length_a   1.000
_cell.length_b   1.000
_cell.length_c   1.000
_cell.angle_alpha   90.00
_cell.angle_beta   90.00
_cell.angle_gamma   90.00
#
_symmetry.space_group_name_H-M   'P 1'
#
loop_
_entity.id
_entity.type
_entity.pdbx_description
1 polymer ?
#
loop_
_entity_poly.entity_id
_entity_poly.type
_entity_poly.pdbx_seq_one_letter_code
_entity_poly.pdbx_strand_id
1 'polypeptide(L)' 'MKFEIKKQERETTLSLIRRFTRRVRESGVLNRARKGRFYVRNKSQTARKRSALRRIEAKKEYERAEKFAQPK' A
#
# COMPACT_ATOMS: atom_id res chain seq x y z
N MET A 1 -10.13 1.80 -17.33
CA MET A 1 -10.52 0.78 -16.33
C MET A 1 -11.81 1.24 -15.67
N LYS A 2 -12.95 0.65 -16.02
CA LYS A 2 -14.24 1.04 -15.44
C LYS A 2 -14.36 0.37 -14.06
N PHE A 3 -14.09 1.12 -13.00
CA PHE A 3 -14.23 0.64 -11.63
C PHE A 3 -15.71 0.75 -11.24
N GLU A 4 -16.48 -0.28 -11.56
CA GLU A 4 -17.92 -0.32 -11.30
C GLU A 4 -18.25 -1.53 -10.44
N ILE A 5 -19.05 -1.33 -9.38
CA ILE A 5 -19.55 -2.40 -8.52
C ILE A 5 -21.06 -2.32 -8.52
N LYS A 6 -21.69 -3.38 -9.02
CA LYS A 6 -23.14 -3.52 -9.04
C LYS A 6 -23.62 -4.26 -7.80
N LYS A 7 -24.78 -3.83 -7.29
CA LYS A 7 -25.49 -4.49 -6.19
C LYS A 7 -25.93 -5.88 -6.64
N GLN A 8 -25.77 -6.87 -5.77
CA GLN A 8 -26.30 -8.22 -6.00
C GLN A 8 -27.69 -8.36 -5.38
N GLU A 9 -28.51 -9.29 -5.89
CA GLU A 9 -29.94 -9.43 -5.54
C GLU A 9 -30.21 -9.57 -4.03
N ARG A 10 -29.35 -10.28 -3.28
CA ARG A 10 -29.50 -10.51 -1.83
C ARG A 10 -28.50 -9.72 -0.97
N GLU A 11 -27.95 -8.64 -1.51
CA GLU A 11 -26.92 -7.87 -0.81
C GLU A 11 -27.49 -6.72 0.02
N THR A 12 -27.05 -6.64 1.29
CA THR A 12 -27.31 -5.48 2.14
C THR A 12 -26.43 -4.30 1.73
N THR A 13 -26.92 -3.07 1.90
CA THR A 13 -26.18 -1.84 1.56
C THR A 13 -24.80 -1.77 2.23
N LEU A 14 -24.69 -2.26 3.47
CA LEU A 14 -23.43 -2.31 4.22
C LEU A 14 -22.40 -3.26 3.57
N SER A 15 -22.84 -4.41 3.08
CA SER A 15 -21.96 -5.36 2.37
C SER A 15 -21.42 -4.75 1.07
N LEU A 16 -22.27 -4.04 0.33
CA LEU A 16 -21.90 -3.35 -0.90
C LEU A 16 -20.81 -2.29 -0.64
N ILE A 17 -21.00 -1.47 0.40
CA ILE A 17 -19.99 -0.47 0.81
C ILE A 17 -18.67 -1.15 1.17
N ARG A 18 -18.70 -2.24 1.95
CA ARG A 18 -17.47 -2.98 2.31
C ARG A 18 -16.74 -3.50 1.08
N ARG A 19 -17.44 -4.08 0.10
CA ARG A 19 -16.84 -4.55 -1.15
C ARG A 19 -16.24 -3.40 -1.95
N PHE A 20 -16.94 -2.28 -2.01
CA PHE A 20 -16.43 -1.06 -2.64
C PHE A 20 -15.15 -0.56 -1.98
N THR A 21 -15.15 -0.40 -0.65
CA THR A 21 -13.97 0.06 0.09
C THR A 21 -12.79 -0.91 -0.09
N ARG A 22 -13.04 -2.23 -0.04
CA ARG A 22 -11.99 -3.24 -0.27
C ARG A 22 -11.40 -3.11 -1.67
N ARG A 23 -12.24 -3.02 -2.70
CA ARG A 23 -11.79 -2.89 -4.09
C ARG A 23 -11.06 -1.57 -4.36
N VAL A 24 -11.47 -0.47 -3.73
CA VAL A 24 -10.75 0.82 -3.81
C VAL A 24 -9.36 0.68 -3.19
N ARG A 25 -9.25 -0.01 -2.05
CA ARG A 25 -7.98 -0.25 -1.37
C ARG A 25 -7.06 -1.16 -2.21
N GLU A 26 -7.58 -2.28 -2.71
CA GLU A 26 -6.84 -3.24 -3.55
C GLU A 26 -6.39 -2.62 -4.87
N SER A 27 -7.22 -1.80 -5.50
CA SER A 27 -6.90 -1.16 -6.78
C SER A 27 -5.75 -0.16 -6.69
N GLY A 28 -5.43 0.34 -5.48
CA GLY A 28 -4.37 1.32 -5.26
C GLY A 28 -4.59 2.67 -5.97
N VAL A 29 -5.78 2.92 -6.52
CA VAL A 29 -6.09 4.12 -7.31
C VAL A 29 -5.87 5.39 -6.49
N LEU A 30 -6.27 5.39 -5.22
CA LEU A 30 -6.05 6.51 -4.30
C LEU A 30 -4.56 6.77 -4.07
N ASN A 31 -3.74 5.72 -3.91
CA ASN A 31 -2.30 5.86 -3.70
C ASN A 31 -1.63 6.42 -4.96
N ARG A 32 -2.06 5.97 -6.15
CA ARG A 32 -1.57 6.51 -7.43
C ARG A 32 -1.94 7.97 -7.60
N ALA A 33 -3.19 8.33 -7.35
CA ALA A 33 -3.67 9.71 -7.42
C ALA A 33 -2.90 10.63 -6.45
N ARG A 34 -2.72 10.20 -5.20
CA ARG A 34 -1.93 10.95 -4.20
C ARG A 34 -0.47 11.11 -4.62
N LYS A 35 0.16 10.06 -5.14
CA LYS A 35 1.56 10.09 -5.60
C LYS A 35 1.76 11.04 -6.80
N GLY A 36 0.78 11.12 -7.69
CA GLY A 36 0.81 12.00 -8.87
C GLY A 36 0.30 13.43 -8.63
N ARG A 37 -0.17 13.76 -7.41
CA ARG A 37 -0.77 15.07 -7.11
C ARG A 37 0.20 16.23 -7.31
N PHE A 38 1.49 16.00 -7.05
CA PHE A 38 2.53 17.03 -7.15
C PHE A 38 3.74 16.50 -7.92
N TYR A 39 4.43 17.41 -8.61
CA TYR A 39 5.69 17.08 -9.26
C TYR A 39 6.77 16.78 -8.22
N VAL A 40 7.52 15.70 -8.44
CA VAL A 40 8.66 15.32 -7.59
C VAL A 40 9.89 15.21 -8.47
N ARG A 41 10.94 15.96 -8.13
CA ARG A 41 12.22 15.90 -8.83
C ARG A 41 12.85 14.51 -8.72
N ASN A 42 13.48 14.05 -9.79
CA ASN A 42 14.28 12.82 -9.79
C ASN A 42 15.43 12.90 -8.77
N LYS A 43 15.53 11.89 -7.90
CA LYS A 43 16.61 11.78 -6.90
C LYS A 43 17.96 11.57 -7.59
N SER A 44 19.03 12.18 -7.04
CA SER A 44 20.43 11.93 -7.43
C SER A 44 20.88 10.51 -7.08
N GLN A 45 21.98 10.05 -7.68
CA GLN A 45 22.50 8.68 -7.44
C GLN A 45 22.82 8.43 -5.96
N THR A 46 23.48 9.37 -5.29
CA THR A 46 23.81 9.27 -3.86
C THR A 46 22.55 9.20 -3.00
N ALA A 47 21.52 10.00 -3.31
CA ALA A 47 20.26 9.96 -2.58
C ALA A 47 19.51 8.63 -2.78
N ARG A 48 19.58 8.04 -3.97
CA ARG A 48 19.04 6.70 -4.25
C ARG A 48 19.78 5.63 -3.45
N LYS A 49 21.12 5.66 -3.44
CA LYS A 49 21.97 4.72 -2.68
C LYS A 49 21.66 4.78 -1.18
N ARG A 50 21.61 5.97 -0.60
CA ARG A 50 21.28 6.17 0.83
C ARG A 50 19.88 5.62 1.16
N SER A 51 18.89 5.87 0.30
CA SER A 51 17.54 5.34 0.48
C SER A 51 17.48 3.81 0.37
N ALA A 52 18.32 3.20 -0.48
CA ALA A 52 18.39 1.75 -0.61
C ALA A 52 19.02 1.11 0.64
N LEU A 53 20.12 1.67 1.15
CA LEU A 53 20.79 1.19 2.36
C LEU A 53 19.84 1.19 3.57
N ARG A 54 19.11 2.30 3.80
CA ARG A 54 18.11 2.33 4.89
C ARG A 54 17.03 1.26 4.78
N ARG A 55 16.57 0.93 3.56
CA ARG A 55 15.57 -0.13 3.36
C ARG A 55 16.13 -1.50 3.73
N ILE A 56 17.40 -1.75 3.46
CA ILE A 56 18.08 -3.00 3.82
C ILE A 56 18.23 -3.09 5.34
N GLU A 57 18.66 -2.00 5.99
CA GLU A 57 18.79 -1.93 7.45
C GLU A 57 17.45 -2.16 8.14
N ALA A 58 16.40 -1.42 7.75
CA ALA A 58 15.06 -1.57 8.32
C ALA A 58 14.51 -2.99 8.14
N LYS A 59 14.80 -3.64 7.00
CA LYS A 59 14.41 -5.05 6.78
C LYS A 59 15.11 -5.98 7.76
N LYS A 60 16.42 -5.80 7.98
CA LYS A 60 17.19 -6.60 8.94
C LYS A 60 16.69 -6.40 10.38
N GLU A 61 16.35 -5.17 10.75
CA GLU A 61 15.80 -4.86 12.07
C GLU A 61 14.44 -5.55 12.28
N TYR A 62 13.56 -5.48 11.28
CA TYR A 62 12.26 -6.16 11.31
C TYR A 62 12.42 -7.68 11.45
N GLU A 63 13.29 -8.31 10.65
CA GLU A 63 13.55 -9.76 10.74
C GLU A 63 14.13 -10.17 12.10
N ARG A 64 14.99 -9.34 12.70
CA ARG A 64 15.49 -9.58 14.08
C ARG A 64 14.36 -9.47 15.09
N ALA A 65 13.55 -8.41 15.00
CA ALA A 65 12.43 -8.20 15.91
C ALA A 65 11.41 -9.33 15.83
N GLU A 66 11.07 -9.82 14.63
CA GLU A 66 10.20 -10.99 14.46
C GLU A 66 10.77 -12.23 15.16
N LYS A 67 12.08 -12.49 15.02
CA LYS A 67 12.73 -13.64 15.68
C LYS A 67 12.70 -13.53 17.21
N PHE A 68 12.86 -12.34 17.77
CA PHE A 68 12.78 -12.13 19.23
C PHE A 68 11.34 -12.13 19.76
N ALA A 69 10.36 -11.79 18.92
CA ALA A 69 8.94 -11.75 19.29
C ALA A 69 8.27 -13.13 19.28
N GLN A 70 8.88 -14.16 18.68
CA GLN A 70 8.33 -15.51 18.76
C GLN A 70 8.64 -16.11 20.15
N PRO A 71 7.63 -16.56 20.92
CA PRO A 71 7.87 -17.34 22.12
C PRO A 71 8.57 -18.66 21.74
N LYS A 72 9.58 -19.03 22.53
CA LYS A 72 10.27 -20.32 22.39
C LYS A 72 9.32 -21.50 22.62
#